data_AF-A0A1Q9NIK1-F1
#
_entry.id   AF-A0A1Q9NIK1-F1
#
_cell.length_a   1.000
_cell.length_b   1.000
_cell.length_c   1.000
_cell.angle_alpha   90.00
_cell.angle_beta   90.00
_cell.angle_gamma   90.00
#
_symmetry.space_group_name_H-M   'P 1'
#
loop_
_entity.id
_entity.type
_entity.pdbx_description
1 polymer ?
#
loop_
_entity_poly.entity_id
_entity_poly.type
_entity_poly.pdbx_seq_one_letter_code
_entity_poly.pdbx_strand_id
1 'polypeptide(L)'
;MTFPYKGYAGFYLDVDLTKGKVHKKELEKEWTRLYLGGSGVAAKILWDRTGPDTDPLGPDNVLIVGTGPLTGVMFSPSGRMMFAAKGPLTGVWAESHVGGFLGPEIKYSGFDFVVFNGRSKKPVYLSLRDGEAELLDAAHLWGRETNVTTEMIREDHKDPTVETGVIGPAGENKVLYGSIIVDFYRAAGRAGLGAVLGSKNVKGIAASGSQGIEAHDMDKFLEANDQEMEKLRDPLWTESLTSLRKYGTTDLVAIINEIGRLPTKNHWTGFYEDADDIGPEIIAEKYRIAQEACHGCAIGCKYIIRVNEGKYSTGPVGGPEYETLMAFGSNCLNNDIESVFHLGKRCDLLGMDTISCGKTIGFAMELYEQGIISAKDADGLDLSWGNDEAQVELVEKIAKREGFGDMLANGVRKAAEAIGGEAWRYAVHVKGLEASGQDPRAHQSIGLTYATNVRGADHLRSISCVEELGYPEIAAARFGKDKADVVLDIMSPVHKGQVVWDMEDLYAI
;
A
#
# COMPACT_ATOMS: atom_id res chain seq x y z
N MET A 1 -13.58 -26.56 -19.97
CA MET A 1 -12.23 -26.73 -20.51
C MET A 1 -11.26 -26.24 -19.45
N THR A 2 -10.20 -26.98 -19.15
CA THR A 2 -9.15 -26.51 -18.25
C THR A 2 -8.28 -25.51 -19.00
N PHE A 3 -8.06 -24.33 -18.42
CA PHE A 3 -7.18 -23.31 -19.01
C PHE A 3 -5.76 -23.88 -19.16
N PRO A 4 -5.06 -23.66 -20.28
CA PRO A 4 -3.85 -24.41 -20.62
C PRO A 4 -2.63 -24.06 -19.76
N TYR A 5 -2.63 -22.88 -19.13
CA TYR A 5 -1.54 -22.47 -18.24
C TYR A 5 -1.94 -22.73 -16.80
N LYS A 6 -1.23 -23.66 -16.18
CA LYS A 6 -1.31 -23.93 -14.75
C LYS A 6 -0.74 -22.75 -13.95
N GLY A 7 -1.02 -22.69 -12.65
CA GLY A 7 -0.82 -21.51 -11.80
C GLY A 7 -1.91 -20.45 -11.95
N TYR A 8 -2.73 -20.49 -13.01
CA TYR A 8 -3.90 -19.62 -13.19
C TYR A 8 -5.20 -20.36 -12.86
N ALA A 9 -6.19 -19.65 -12.34
CA ALA A 9 -7.54 -20.19 -12.19
C ALA A 9 -8.25 -20.32 -13.55
N GLY A 10 -7.88 -19.46 -14.51
CA GLY A 10 -8.30 -19.52 -15.90
C GLY A 10 -9.50 -18.66 -16.26
N PHE A 11 -9.99 -17.83 -15.34
CA PHE A 11 -11.14 -16.95 -15.56
C PHE A 11 -10.92 -15.56 -14.99
N TYR A 12 -11.55 -14.57 -15.59
CA TYR A 12 -11.71 -13.24 -15.00
C TYR A 12 -13.16 -12.80 -14.99
N LEU A 13 -13.47 -11.83 -14.14
CA LEU A 13 -14.78 -11.22 -14.03
C LEU A 13 -14.78 -9.83 -14.69
N ASP A 14 -15.67 -9.62 -15.65
CA ASP A 14 -15.95 -8.31 -16.24
C ASP A 14 -17.27 -7.80 -15.66
N VAL A 15 -17.19 -6.92 -14.66
CA VAL A 15 -18.32 -6.46 -13.86
C VAL A 15 -18.85 -5.14 -14.42
N ASP A 16 -20.08 -5.14 -14.94
CA ASP A 16 -20.80 -3.94 -15.37
C ASP A 16 -21.69 -3.47 -14.21
N LEU A 17 -21.18 -2.54 -13.41
CA LEU A 17 -21.86 -2.02 -12.23
C LEU A 17 -23.11 -1.20 -12.59
N THR A 18 -23.10 -0.54 -13.75
CA THR A 18 -24.22 0.27 -14.23
C THR A 18 -25.45 -0.61 -14.51
N LYS A 19 -25.22 -1.80 -15.07
CA LYS A 19 -26.27 -2.79 -15.34
C LYS A 19 -26.46 -3.81 -14.22
N GLY A 20 -25.57 -3.83 -13.22
CA GLY A 20 -25.56 -4.82 -12.15
C GLY A 20 -25.32 -6.24 -12.68
N LYS A 21 -24.42 -6.41 -13.66
CA LYS A 21 -24.13 -7.71 -14.27
C LYS A 21 -22.69 -8.12 -14.04
N VAL A 22 -22.49 -9.38 -13.69
CA VAL A 22 -21.17 -10.02 -13.54
C VAL A 22 -20.98 -10.97 -14.71
N HIS A 23 -19.96 -10.73 -15.53
CA HIS A 23 -19.65 -11.60 -16.68
C HIS A 23 -18.38 -12.40 -16.39
N LYS A 24 -18.53 -13.71 -16.18
CA LYS A 24 -17.41 -14.65 -16.13
C LYS A 24 -16.89 -14.92 -17.54
N LYS A 25 -15.59 -14.68 -17.76
CA LYS A 25 -14.91 -14.87 -19.04
C LYS A 25 -13.67 -15.74 -18.85
N GLU A 26 -13.37 -16.57 -19.85
CA GLU A 26 -12.09 -17.29 -19.89
C GLU A 26 -10.95 -16.28 -19.97
N LEU A 27 -9.86 -16.55 -19.25
CA LEU A 27 -8.68 -15.69 -19.26
C LEU A 27 -8.05 -15.67 -20.66
N GLU A 28 -7.56 -14.52 -21.08
CA GLU A 28 -6.93 -14.40 -22.39
C GLU A 28 -5.52 -15.02 -22.38
N LYS A 29 -5.26 -15.94 -23.29
CA LYS A 29 -3.94 -16.60 -23.41
C LYS A 29 -2.82 -15.63 -23.75
N GLU A 30 -3.16 -14.50 -24.36
CA GLU A 30 -2.21 -13.42 -24.65
C GLU A 30 -1.81 -12.69 -23.37
N TRP A 31 -2.77 -12.41 -22.48
CA TRP A 31 -2.51 -11.75 -21.19
C TRP A 31 -1.46 -12.52 -20.39
N THR A 32 -1.63 -13.83 -20.27
CA THR A 32 -0.70 -14.68 -19.52
C THR A 32 0.67 -14.84 -20.18
N ARG A 33 0.75 -14.83 -21.51
CA ARG A 33 2.01 -15.01 -22.25
C ARG A 33 2.84 -13.74 -22.35
N LEU A 34 2.20 -12.60 -22.58
CA LEU A 34 2.89 -11.34 -22.85
C LEU A 34 3.01 -10.46 -21.60
N TYR A 35 2.13 -10.63 -20.61
CA TYR A 35 2.04 -9.74 -19.46
C TYR A 35 2.05 -10.47 -18.11
N LEU A 36 2.28 -11.79 -18.11
CA LEU A 36 2.33 -12.67 -16.94
C LEU A 36 1.04 -12.61 -16.10
N GLY A 37 0.94 -11.70 -15.15
CA GLY A 37 -0.21 -11.53 -14.27
C GLY A 37 -0.18 -10.16 -13.59
N GLY A 38 -0.98 -10.00 -12.53
CA GLY A 38 -0.93 -8.82 -11.66
C GLY A 38 -0.88 -7.50 -12.43
N SER A 39 0.19 -6.72 -12.20
CA SER A 39 0.38 -5.37 -12.75
C SER A 39 0.50 -5.36 -14.27
N GLY A 40 1.13 -6.36 -14.90
CA GLY A 40 1.27 -6.40 -16.36
C GLY A 40 -0.08 -6.51 -17.07
N VAL A 41 -0.91 -7.46 -16.64
CA VAL A 41 -2.27 -7.64 -17.17
C VAL A 41 -3.15 -6.44 -16.84
N ALA A 42 -3.04 -5.90 -15.62
CA ALA A 42 -3.78 -4.70 -15.24
C ALA A 42 -3.40 -3.48 -16.10
N ALA A 43 -2.11 -3.32 -16.44
CA ALA A 43 -1.65 -2.26 -17.33
C ALA A 43 -2.23 -2.42 -18.74
N LYS A 44 -2.26 -3.65 -19.28
CA LYS A 44 -2.90 -3.95 -20.57
C LYS A 44 -4.39 -3.60 -20.58
N ILE A 45 -5.12 -4.01 -19.55
CA ILE A 45 -6.56 -3.71 -19.43
C ILE A 45 -6.80 -2.20 -19.35
N LEU A 46 -6.02 -1.49 -18.54
CA LEU A 46 -6.16 -0.05 -18.38
C LEU A 46 -5.84 0.70 -19.69
N TRP A 47 -4.78 0.28 -20.39
CA TRP A 47 -4.39 0.81 -21.70
C TRP A 47 -5.51 0.69 -22.73
N ASP A 48 -6.21 -0.45 -22.77
CA ASP A 48 -7.29 -0.67 -23.74
C ASP A 48 -8.58 0.07 -23.39
N ARG A 49 -8.86 0.27 -22.10
CA ARG A 49 -10.18 0.71 -21.62
C ARG A 49 -10.23 2.18 -21.17
N THR A 50 -9.10 2.84 -21.02
CA THR A 50 -9.03 4.23 -20.54
C THR A 50 -8.10 5.07 -21.41
N GLY A 51 -8.15 6.39 -21.22
CA GLY A 51 -7.26 7.32 -21.91
C GLY A 51 -6.87 8.52 -21.07
N PRO A 52 -6.07 9.44 -21.65
CA PRO A 52 -5.61 10.66 -20.97
C PRO A 52 -6.74 11.52 -20.41
N ASP A 53 -7.91 11.53 -21.07
CA ASP A 53 -9.07 12.36 -20.67
C ASP A 53 -10.05 11.63 -19.73
N THR A 54 -9.85 10.34 -19.45
CA THR A 54 -10.70 9.60 -18.51
C THR A 54 -10.66 10.25 -17.13
N ASP A 55 -11.81 10.66 -16.60
CA ASP A 55 -11.92 11.11 -15.21
C ASP A 55 -11.62 9.95 -14.25
N PRO A 56 -10.59 10.03 -13.38
CA PRO A 56 -10.25 8.97 -12.44
C PRO A 56 -11.37 8.56 -11.48
N LEU A 57 -12.32 9.46 -11.16
CA LEU A 57 -13.47 9.15 -10.31
C LEU A 57 -14.77 8.96 -11.12
N GLY A 58 -14.66 8.97 -12.45
CA GLY A 58 -15.76 8.81 -13.38
C GLY A 58 -16.20 7.35 -13.56
N PRO A 59 -17.41 7.13 -14.12
CA PRO A 59 -17.89 5.78 -14.44
C PRO A 59 -17.02 5.09 -15.51
N ASP A 60 -16.35 5.85 -16.38
CA ASP A 60 -15.55 5.35 -17.50
C ASP A 60 -14.14 4.88 -17.07
N ASN A 61 -13.67 5.26 -15.88
CA ASN A 61 -12.46 4.64 -15.33
C ASN A 61 -12.74 3.16 -15.00
N VAL A 62 -11.74 2.31 -15.03
CA VAL A 62 -11.85 0.91 -14.58
C VAL A 62 -11.03 0.72 -13.31
N LEU A 63 -11.52 -0.14 -12.41
CA LEU A 63 -10.73 -0.62 -11.28
C LEU A 63 -10.51 -2.11 -11.45
N ILE A 64 -9.25 -2.53 -11.36
CA ILE A 64 -8.81 -3.89 -11.60
C ILE A 64 -8.29 -4.46 -10.28
N VAL A 65 -8.80 -5.62 -9.90
CA VAL A 65 -8.23 -6.49 -8.87
C VAL A 65 -7.51 -7.62 -9.59
N GLY A 66 -6.28 -7.91 -9.20
CA GLY A 66 -5.42 -8.83 -9.96
C GLY A 66 -4.51 -9.65 -9.07
N THR A 67 -4.28 -10.87 -9.51
CA THR A 67 -3.41 -11.85 -8.88
C THR A 67 -2.34 -12.31 -9.86
N GLY A 68 -1.28 -12.95 -9.35
CA GLY A 68 -0.22 -13.54 -10.15
C GLY A 68 -0.39 -15.05 -10.35
N PRO A 69 0.43 -15.65 -11.23
CA PRO A 69 0.51 -17.12 -11.37
C PRO A 69 1.05 -17.81 -10.11
N LEU A 70 1.82 -17.11 -9.27
CA LEU A 70 2.34 -17.62 -8.00
C LEU A 70 1.41 -17.33 -6.81
N THR A 71 0.30 -16.61 -7.00
CA THR A 71 -0.64 -16.34 -5.92
C THR A 71 -1.41 -17.62 -5.54
N GLY A 72 -1.35 -18.02 -4.26
CA GLY A 72 -2.07 -19.17 -3.72
C GLY A 72 -1.46 -20.55 -4.03
N VAL A 73 -0.31 -20.63 -4.71
CA VAL A 73 0.46 -21.89 -4.82
C VAL A 73 1.45 -22.03 -3.66
N MET A 74 1.99 -23.24 -3.47
CA MET A 74 2.99 -23.54 -2.42
C MET A 74 4.37 -22.92 -2.75
N PHE A 75 4.45 -21.59 -2.70
CA PHE A 75 5.66 -20.79 -2.91
C PHE A 75 5.77 -19.72 -1.81
N SER A 76 6.98 -19.44 -1.33
CA SER A 76 7.19 -18.40 -0.31
C SER A 76 7.76 -17.10 -0.92
N PRO A 77 7.06 -15.95 -0.83
CA PRO A 77 5.66 -15.75 -0.42
C PRO A 77 4.66 -15.83 -1.59
N SER A 78 3.46 -16.34 -1.36
CA SER A 78 2.39 -16.49 -2.38
C SER A 78 1.08 -15.75 -2.07
N GLY A 79 1.07 -14.88 -1.06
CA GLY A 79 -0.13 -14.14 -0.63
C GLY A 79 -0.35 -12.77 -1.28
N ARG A 80 0.46 -12.36 -2.27
CA ARG A 80 0.36 -11.02 -2.86
C ARG A 80 -0.74 -10.93 -3.93
N MET A 81 -1.41 -9.78 -3.93
CA MET A 81 -2.35 -9.32 -4.96
C MET A 81 -2.19 -7.81 -5.17
N MET A 82 -2.90 -7.26 -6.15
CA MET A 82 -2.91 -5.82 -6.42
C MET A 82 -4.30 -5.29 -6.75
N PHE A 83 -4.42 -3.97 -6.57
CA PHE A 83 -5.47 -3.14 -7.12
C PHE A 83 -4.84 -2.15 -8.10
N ALA A 84 -5.51 -1.80 -9.20
CA ALA A 84 -5.02 -0.82 -10.17
C ALA A 84 -6.15 -0.06 -10.86
N ALA A 85 -5.89 1.19 -11.25
CA ALA A 85 -6.80 2.07 -11.99
C ALA A 85 -6.02 3.28 -12.54
N LYS A 86 -6.71 4.19 -13.23
CA LYS A 86 -6.22 5.57 -13.31
C LYS A 86 -6.37 6.25 -11.95
N GLY A 87 -5.28 6.79 -11.42
CA GLY A 87 -5.18 7.34 -10.07
C GLY A 87 -5.84 8.71 -9.91
N PRO A 88 -6.70 8.92 -8.89
CA PRO A 88 -7.39 10.19 -8.68
C PRO A 88 -6.51 11.28 -8.04
N LEU A 89 -5.46 10.89 -7.32
CA LEU A 89 -4.48 11.82 -6.75
C LEU A 89 -3.53 12.39 -7.82
N THR A 90 -3.00 11.51 -8.66
CA THR A 90 -1.91 11.85 -9.59
C THR A 90 -2.40 12.13 -11.01
N GLY A 91 -3.51 11.51 -11.43
CA GLY A 91 -4.03 11.54 -12.79
C GLY A 91 -3.37 10.55 -13.75
N VAL A 92 -2.43 9.73 -13.28
CA VAL A 92 -1.67 8.74 -14.07
C VAL A 92 -1.95 7.30 -13.60
N TRP A 93 -1.11 6.34 -13.96
CA TRP A 93 -1.18 4.96 -13.46
C TRP A 93 -1.19 4.94 -11.92
N ALA A 94 -2.18 4.25 -11.35
CA ALA A 94 -2.21 3.90 -9.94
C ALA A 94 -2.28 2.39 -9.79
N GLU A 95 -1.42 1.87 -8.94
CA GLU A 95 -1.47 0.50 -8.47
C GLU A 95 -1.20 0.51 -6.97
N SER A 96 -1.65 -0.52 -6.26
CA SER A 96 -1.23 -0.78 -4.90
C SER A 96 -1.22 -2.28 -4.64
N HIS A 97 -0.09 -2.78 -4.14
CA HIS A 97 0.09 -4.18 -3.78
C HIS A 97 -0.27 -4.39 -2.32
N VAL A 98 -0.87 -5.53 -2.02
CA VAL A 98 -1.25 -5.93 -0.66
C VAL A 98 -1.04 -7.43 -0.50
N GLY A 99 -0.65 -7.84 0.71
CA GLY A 99 -0.52 -9.24 1.09
C GLY A 99 -1.77 -9.75 1.80
N GLY A 100 -1.60 -10.80 2.60
CA GLY A 100 -2.69 -11.45 3.33
C GLY A 100 -3.18 -12.70 2.63
N PHE A 101 -4.50 -12.92 2.68
CA PHE A 101 -5.15 -14.16 2.25
C PHE A 101 -6.21 -13.94 1.15
N LEU A 102 -6.70 -12.71 0.97
CA LEU A 102 -7.68 -12.39 -0.07
C LEU A 102 -7.23 -12.78 -1.49
N GLY A 103 -5.97 -12.53 -1.86
CA GLY A 103 -5.44 -12.89 -3.18
C GLY A 103 -5.57 -14.39 -3.47
N PRO A 104 -5.05 -15.27 -2.59
CA PRO A 104 -5.32 -16.71 -2.63
C PRO A 104 -6.80 -17.08 -2.66
N GLU A 105 -7.65 -16.49 -1.80
CA GLU A 105 -9.09 -16.81 -1.77
C GLU A 105 -9.82 -16.46 -3.08
N ILE A 106 -9.41 -15.39 -3.77
CA ILE A 106 -9.91 -15.07 -5.12
C ILE A 106 -9.54 -16.18 -6.11
N LYS A 107 -8.30 -16.69 -6.04
CA LYS A 107 -7.79 -17.79 -6.88
C LYS A 107 -8.52 -19.09 -6.60
N TYR A 108 -8.68 -19.45 -5.32
CA TYR A 108 -9.41 -20.64 -4.89
C TYR A 108 -10.91 -20.52 -5.18
N SER A 109 -11.42 -19.31 -5.38
CA SER A 109 -12.77 -19.06 -5.91
C SER A 109 -12.85 -19.21 -7.42
N GLY A 110 -11.76 -19.53 -8.12
CA GLY A 110 -11.74 -19.81 -9.55
C GLY A 110 -11.53 -18.58 -10.45
N PHE A 111 -10.98 -17.48 -9.92
CA PHE A 111 -10.75 -16.23 -10.68
C PHE A 111 -9.31 -15.70 -10.52
N ASP A 112 -8.77 -15.10 -11.59
CA ASP A 112 -7.46 -14.44 -11.57
C ASP A 112 -7.57 -12.91 -11.48
N PHE A 113 -8.61 -12.34 -12.10
CA PHE A 113 -8.84 -10.90 -12.18
C PHE A 113 -10.32 -10.54 -12.01
N VAL A 114 -10.56 -9.35 -11.47
CA VAL A 114 -11.88 -8.69 -11.43
C VAL A 114 -11.73 -7.29 -12.02
N VAL A 115 -12.55 -6.95 -13.00
CA VAL A 115 -12.56 -5.64 -13.66
C VAL A 115 -13.91 -4.97 -13.41
N PHE A 116 -13.91 -3.92 -12.60
CA PHE A 116 -15.09 -3.11 -12.31
C PHE A 116 -15.22 -1.97 -13.33
N ASN A 117 -16.34 -1.95 -14.05
CA ASN A 117 -16.70 -0.92 -15.02
C ASN A 117 -17.97 -0.20 -14.59
N GLY A 118 -18.12 1.07 -15.00
CA GLY A 118 -19.30 1.86 -14.68
C GLY A 118 -19.38 2.24 -13.20
N ARG A 119 -20.61 2.46 -12.73
CA ARG A 119 -20.93 2.85 -11.36
C ARG A 119 -22.28 2.26 -10.95
N SER A 120 -22.33 1.66 -9.77
CA SER A 120 -23.59 1.12 -9.23
C SER A 120 -24.50 2.26 -8.77
N LYS A 121 -25.82 2.08 -8.91
CA LYS A 121 -26.82 3.07 -8.44
C LYS A 121 -26.94 3.12 -6.91
N LYS A 122 -26.50 2.07 -6.23
CA LYS A 122 -26.53 1.92 -4.77
C LYS A 122 -25.24 1.23 -4.29
N PRO A 123 -24.87 1.35 -3.01
CA PRO A 123 -23.76 0.60 -2.46
C PRO A 123 -23.90 -0.91 -2.70
N VAL A 124 -22.83 -1.54 -3.20
CA VAL A 124 -22.73 -3.00 -3.41
C VAL A 124 -21.37 -3.53 -2.96
N TYR A 125 -21.26 -4.83 -2.72
CA TYR A 125 -19.98 -5.52 -2.65
C TYR A 125 -20.01 -6.77 -3.55
N LEU A 126 -18.85 -7.19 -4.03
CA LEU A 126 -18.73 -8.40 -4.86
C LEU A 126 -18.38 -9.59 -3.97
N SER A 127 -19.21 -10.62 -3.97
CA SER A 127 -18.93 -11.89 -3.29
C SER A 127 -18.46 -12.93 -4.30
N LEU A 128 -17.39 -13.65 -3.97
CA LEU A 128 -16.78 -14.71 -4.77
C LEU A 128 -16.76 -16.01 -3.97
N ARG A 129 -17.27 -17.09 -4.56
CA ARG A 129 -17.23 -18.41 -3.95
C ARG A 129 -17.25 -19.51 -5.00
N ASP A 130 -16.21 -20.32 -5.02
CA ASP A 130 -16.15 -21.57 -5.78
C ASP A 130 -16.67 -21.49 -7.23
N GLY A 131 -16.26 -20.46 -7.97
CA GLY A 131 -16.58 -20.27 -9.38
C GLY A 131 -17.84 -19.44 -9.64
N GLU A 132 -18.57 -19.08 -8.58
CA GLU A 132 -19.70 -18.16 -8.58
C GLU A 132 -19.27 -16.76 -8.13
N ALA A 133 -19.94 -15.74 -8.68
CA ALA A 133 -19.68 -14.34 -8.36
C ALA A 133 -20.97 -13.52 -8.42
N GLU A 134 -21.27 -12.80 -7.34
CA GLU A 134 -22.52 -12.04 -7.18
C GLU A 134 -22.28 -10.63 -6.63
N LEU A 135 -23.01 -9.64 -7.17
CA LEU A 135 -23.09 -8.30 -6.59
C LEU A 135 -24.20 -8.25 -5.54
N LEU A 136 -23.81 -8.12 -4.28
CA LEU A 136 -24.71 -8.06 -3.13
C LEU A 136 -24.93 -6.61 -2.69
N ASP A 137 -26.07 -6.35 -2.06
CA ASP A 137 -26.38 -5.03 -1.49
C ASP A 137 -25.42 -4.72 -0.32
N ALA A 138 -24.93 -3.49 -0.27
CA ALA A 138 -24.01 -3.03 0.79
C ALA A 138 -24.53 -1.77 1.50
N ALA A 139 -25.84 -1.48 1.43
CA ALA A 139 -26.37 -0.25 2.00
C ALA A 139 -26.21 -0.21 3.53
N HIS A 140 -26.29 -1.36 4.20
CA HIS A 140 -26.07 -1.51 5.65
C HIS A 140 -24.59 -1.40 6.06
N LEU A 141 -23.66 -1.59 5.11
CA LEU A 141 -22.22 -1.49 5.30
C LEU A 141 -21.67 -0.08 5.03
N TRP A 142 -22.38 0.73 4.24
CA TRP A 142 -21.95 2.07 3.87
C TRP A 142 -21.87 2.99 5.10
N GLY A 143 -20.78 3.74 5.23
CA GLY A 143 -20.46 4.58 6.38
C GLY A 143 -19.82 3.84 7.55
N ARG A 144 -19.62 2.51 7.46
CA ARG A 144 -18.93 1.72 8.49
C ARG A 144 -17.43 1.72 8.29
N GLU A 145 -16.71 1.66 9.40
CA GLU A 145 -15.27 1.40 9.43
C GLU A 145 -14.95 0.03 8.82
N THR A 146 -13.71 -0.13 8.36
CA THR A 146 -13.26 -1.31 7.61
C THR A 146 -13.38 -2.60 8.42
N ASN A 147 -12.95 -2.62 9.67
CA ASN A 147 -13.07 -3.79 10.56
C ASN A 147 -14.54 -4.22 10.77
N VAL A 148 -15.43 -3.27 11.04
CA VAL A 148 -16.87 -3.52 11.23
C VAL A 148 -17.47 -4.05 9.94
N THR A 149 -17.07 -3.49 8.79
CA THR A 149 -17.49 -3.97 7.47
C THR A 149 -17.07 -5.42 7.26
N THR A 150 -15.81 -5.75 7.55
CA THR A 150 -15.27 -7.11 7.42
C THR A 150 -16.04 -8.10 8.29
N GLU A 151 -16.29 -7.76 9.55
CA GLU A 151 -17.06 -8.60 10.48
C GLU A 151 -18.51 -8.80 9.99
N MET A 152 -19.19 -7.72 9.59
CA MET A 152 -20.56 -7.82 9.08
C MET A 152 -20.65 -8.65 7.79
N ILE A 153 -19.67 -8.57 6.88
CA ILE A 153 -19.62 -9.43 5.69
C ILE A 153 -19.47 -10.90 6.09
N ARG A 154 -18.59 -11.20 7.05
CA ARG A 154 -18.42 -12.56 7.58
C ARG A 154 -19.70 -13.08 8.24
N GLU A 155 -20.43 -12.23 8.95
CA GLU A 155 -21.74 -12.57 9.54
C GLU A 155 -22.82 -12.80 8.47
N ASP A 156 -22.90 -11.94 7.45
CA ASP A 156 -23.83 -12.07 6.32
C ASP A 156 -23.63 -13.41 5.60
N HIS A 157 -22.37 -13.81 5.41
CA HIS A 157 -21.99 -15.11 4.84
C HIS A 157 -22.04 -16.28 5.81
N LYS A 158 -22.18 -16.02 7.12
CA LYS A 158 -22.08 -17.00 8.22
C LYS A 158 -20.79 -17.82 8.14
N ASP A 159 -19.71 -17.15 7.77
CA ASP A 159 -18.42 -17.76 7.49
C ASP A 159 -17.29 -16.85 7.98
N PRO A 160 -16.62 -17.19 9.10
CA PRO A 160 -15.55 -16.38 9.65
C PRO A 160 -14.26 -16.43 8.82
N THR A 161 -14.18 -17.33 7.83
CA THR A 161 -13.01 -17.53 6.97
C THR A 161 -13.04 -16.67 5.70
N VAL A 162 -14.15 -15.97 5.43
CA VAL A 162 -14.24 -15.04 4.29
C VAL A 162 -13.20 -13.94 4.45
N GLU A 163 -12.33 -13.82 3.46
CA GLU A 163 -11.37 -12.73 3.37
C GLU A 163 -11.95 -11.58 2.56
N THR A 164 -11.59 -10.36 2.94
CA THR A 164 -12.25 -9.16 2.40
C THR A 164 -11.25 -8.11 2.00
N GLY A 165 -11.61 -7.29 1.02
CA GLY A 165 -10.91 -6.06 0.67
C GLY A 165 -11.93 -4.94 0.58
N VAL A 166 -11.98 -4.09 1.60
CA VAL A 166 -13.06 -3.11 1.80
C VAL A 166 -12.53 -1.68 1.93
N ILE A 167 -13.36 -0.71 1.54
CA ILE A 167 -13.09 0.70 1.81
C ILE A 167 -13.77 1.13 3.11
N GLY A 168 -13.16 2.07 3.82
CA GLY A 168 -13.80 2.79 4.91
C GLY A 168 -14.46 4.10 4.44
N PRO A 169 -14.92 4.94 5.38
CA PRO A 169 -15.52 6.24 5.09
C PRO A 169 -14.67 7.14 4.18
N ALA A 170 -13.34 7.08 4.24
CA ALA A 170 -12.49 7.90 3.38
C ALA A 170 -12.60 7.54 1.89
N GLY A 171 -12.71 6.24 1.58
CA GLY A 171 -12.97 5.79 0.21
C GLY A 171 -14.36 6.20 -0.27
N GLU A 172 -15.38 6.06 0.58
CA GLU A 172 -16.77 6.46 0.30
C GLU A 172 -16.88 7.97 0.02
N ASN A 173 -16.15 8.78 0.79
CA ASN A 173 -16.04 10.23 0.64
C ASN A 173 -15.01 10.66 -0.41
N LYS A 174 -14.39 9.71 -1.11
CA LYS A 174 -13.45 9.97 -2.21
C LYS A 174 -12.24 10.82 -1.79
N VAL A 175 -11.71 10.62 -0.60
CA VAL A 175 -10.38 11.14 -0.22
C VAL A 175 -9.36 10.63 -1.24
N LEU A 176 -8.56 11.51 -1.85
CA LEU A 176 -7.76 11.14 -3.03
C LEU A 176 -6.64 10.14 -2.74
N TYR A 177 -6.32 9.93 -1.47
CA TYR A 177 -5.44 8.88 -0.97
C TYR A 177 -6.19 7.88 -0.07
N GLY A 178 -7.48 7.66 -0.34
CA GLY A 178 -8.28 6.58 0.25
C GLY A 178 -7.74 5.21 -0.16
N SER A 179 -7.64 4.30 0.80
CA SER A 179 -7.07 2.97 0.65
C SER A 179 -8.15 1.88 0.65
N ILE A 180 -7.74 0.67 0.24
CA ILE A 180 -8.53 -0.55 0.41
C ILE A 180 -7.85 -1.39 1.48
N ILE A 181 -8.58 -1.76 2.52
CA ILE A 181 -8.06 -2.55 3.62
C ILE A 181 -8.48 -4.00 3.42
N VAL A 182 -7.47 -4.86 3.38
CA VAL A 182 -7.60 -6.30 3.35
C VAL A 182 -7.67 -6.82 4.78
N ASP A 183 -8.76 -7.53 5.04
CA ASP A 183 -9.20 -8.06 6.33
C ASP A 183 -9.34 -6.96 7.38
N PHE A 184 -8.32 -6.72 8.21
CA PHE A 184 -8.39 -5.76 9.32
C PHE A 184 -7.37 -4.61 9.24
N TYR A 185 -6.20 -4.83 8.61
CA TYR A 185 -5.07 -3.89 8.72
C TYR A 185 -4.01 -4.05 7.61
N ARG A 186 -4.28 -4.83 6.55
CA ARG A 186 -3.37 -4.97 5.41
C ARG A 186 -3.82 -4.00 4.32
N ALA A 187 -3.06 -2.96 4.04
CA ALA A 187 -3.51 -1.90 3.14
C ALA A 187 -3.02 -2.09 1.70
N ALA A 188 -3.94 -2.02 0.74
CA ALA A 188 -3.64 -1.46 -0.57
C ALA A 188 -3.72 0.08 -0.43
N GLY A 189 -2.64 0.64 0.14
CA GLY A 189 -2.62 1.99 0.71
C GLY A 189 -2.68 3.12 -0.31
N ARG A 190 -1.72 3.13 -1.23
CA ARG A 190 -1.34 4.35 -1.95
C ARG A 190 -2.12 4.59 -3.24
N ALA A 191 -2.00 5.81 -3.75
CA ALA A 191 -2.52 6.26 -5.05
C ALA A 191 -4.04 6.29 -5.21
N GLY A 192 -4.81 6.16 -4.12
CA GLY A 192 -6.23 6.55 -4.09
C GLY A 192 -7.22 5.51 -4.62
N LEU A 193 -6.84 4.23 -4.63
CA LEU A 193 -7.69 3.18 -5.20
C LEU A 193 -8.97 2.93 -4.38
N GLY A 194 -8.96 3.22 -3.08
CA GLY A 194 -10.17 3.23 -2.26
C GLY A 194 -11.16 4.31 -2.69
N ALA A 195 -10.66 5.48 -3.10
CA ALA A 195 -11.49 6.56 -3.65
C ALA A 195 -12.13 6.15 -4.98
N VAL A 196 -11.39 5.45 -5.83
CA VAL A 196 -11.92 4.91 -7.10
C VAL A 196 -13.03 3.91 -6.83
N LEU A 197 -12.83 2.97 -5.90
CA LEU A 197 -13.85 1.98 -5.53
C LEU A 197 -15.11 2.65 -4.95
N GLY A 198 -14.94 3.62 -4.05
CA GLY A 198 -16.04 4.40 -3.48
C GLY A 198 -16.77 5.24 -4.53
N SER A 199 -16.05 5.82 -5.49
CA SER A 199 -16.67 6.54 -6.62
C SER A 199 -17.57 5.66 -7.48
N LYS A 200 -17.40 4.34 -7.42
CA LYS A 200 -18.20 3.34 -8.13
C LYS A 200 -19.36 2.79 -7.30
N ASN A 201 -19.54 3.27 -6.06
CA ASN A 201 -20.45 2.72 -5.05
C ASN A 201 -20.18 1.24 -4.75
N VAL A 202 -18.91 0.83 -4.76
CA VAL A 202 -18.50 -0.52 -4.36
C VAL A 202 -17.83 -0.42 -2.99
N LYS A 203 -18.39 -1.11 -1.99
CA LYS A 203 -17.87 -1.16 -0.62
C LYS A 203 -16.65 -2.08 -0.49
N GLY A 204 -16.57 -3.10 -1.33
CA GLY A 204 -15.44 -4.03 -1.31
C GLY A 204 -15.67 -5.30 -2.12
N ILE A 205 -14.76 -6.23 -1.91
CA ILE A 205 -14.78 -7.60 -2.41
C ILE A 205 -14.65 -8.57 -1.23
N ALA A 206 -15.36 -9.70 -1.31
CA ALA A 206 -15.31 -10.77 -0.34
C ALA A 206 -15.09 -12.09 -1.08
N ALA A 207 -14.17 -12.93 -0.59
CA ALA A 207 -13.86 -14.21 -1.22
C ALA A 207 -13.72 -15.33 -0.19
N SER A 208 -14.24 -16.51 -0.54
CA SER A 208 -14.05 -17.77 0.19
C SER A 208 -14.06 -18.89 -0.86
N GLY A 209 -12.88 -19.45 -1.12
CA GLY A 209 -12.65 -20.42 -2.17
C GLY A 209 -12.07 -21.72 -1.63
N SER A 210 -12.48 -22.83 -2.23
CA SER A 210 -12.02 -24.17 -1.86
C SER A 210 -11.40 -24.94 -3.03
N GLN A 211 -11.26 -24.31 -4.20
CA GLN A 211 -10.63 -24.94 -5.36
C GLN A 211 -9.11 -24.93 -5.23
N GLY A 212 -8.46 -25.97 -5.77
CA GLY A 212 -7.01 -26.06 -5.81
C GLY A 212 -6.39 -25.30 -6.98
N ILE A 213 -5.20 -24.75 -6.78
CA ILE A 213 -4.33 -24.25 -7.85
C ILE A 213 -3.11 -25.16 -7.94
N GLU A 214 -2.83 -25.65 -9.15
CA GLU A 214 -1.70 -26.52 -9.44
C GLU A 214 -0.69 -25.81 -10.32
N ALA A 215 0.60 -26.14 -10.17
CA ALA A 215 1.64 -25.84 -11.15
C ALA A 215 1.57 -26.83 -12.33
N HIS A 216 2.34 -26.58 -13.39
CA HIS A 216 2.39 -27.46 -14.56
C HIS A 216 3.02 -28.82 -14.26
N ASP A 217 4.10 -28.80 -13.49
CA ASP A 217 4.86 -29.97 -13.02
C ASP A 217 5.06 -29.77 -11.52
N MET A 218 4.24 -30.45 -10.70
CA MET A 218 4.23 -30.24 -9.25
C MET A 218 5.51 -30.72 -8.58
N ASP A 219 6.12 -31.81 -9.06
CA ASP A 219 7.33 -32.36 -8.45
C ASP A 219 8.50 -31.39 -8.65
N LYS A 220 8.69 -30.88 -9.89
CA LYS A 220 9.72 -29.86 -10.16
C LYS A 220 9.44 -28.54 -9.46
N PHE A 221 8.16 -28.17 -9.32
CA PHE A 221 7.79 -26.95 -8.62
C PHE A 221 8.15 -27.02 -7.14
N LEU A 222 7.88 -28.16 -6.49
CA LEU A 222 8.28 -28.40 -5.10
C LEU A 222 9.80 -28.43 -4.94
N GLU A 223 10.53 -29.06 -5.87
CA GLU A 223 12.01 -29.01 -5.88
C GLU A 223 12.53 -27.57 -5.98
N ALA A 224 11.96 -26.75 -6.86
CA ALA A 224 12.32 -25.34 -7.00
C ALA A 224 11.98 -24.53 -5.74
N ASN A 225 10.83 -24.80 -5.10
CA ASN A 225 10.46 -24.17 -3.84
C ASN A 225 11.42 -24.56 -2.71
N ASP A 226 11.83 -25.83 -2.63
CA ASP A 226 12.80 -26.28 -1.62
C ASP A 226 14.16 -25.59 -1.80
N GLN A 227 14.63 -25.47 -3.06
CA GLN A 227 15.84 -24.70 -3.37
C GLN A 227 15.72 -23.22 -2.96
N GLU A 228 14.56 -22.60 -3.17
CA GLU A 228 14.33 -21.22 -2.75
C GLU A 228 14.31 -21.09 -1.21
N MET A 229 13.68 -22.04 -0.52
CA MET A 229 13.67 -22.10 0.93
C MET A 229 15.06 -22.35 1.52
N GLU A 230 15.93 -23.08 0.83
CA GLU A 230 17.35 -23.22 1.21
C GLU A 230 18.10 -21.89 1.11
N LYS A 231 17.82 -21.05 0.11
CA LYS A 231 18.44 -19.72 0.00
C LYS A 231 18.09 -18.81 1.18
N LEU A 232 16.93 -18.98 1.81
CA LEU A 232 16.59 -18.24 3.04
C LEU A 232 17.52 -18.55 4.23
N ARG A 233 18.36 -19.60 4.11
CA ARG A 233 19.40 -19.96 5.09
C ARG A 233 20.80 -19.51 4.66
N ASP A 234 20.94 -18.88 3.49
CA ASP A 234 22.20 -18.33 3.05
C ASP A 234 22.65 -17.23 4.02
N PRO A 235 23.90 -17.25 4.51
CA PRO A 235 24.44 -16.19 5.36
C PRO A 235 24.27 -14.78 4.77
N LEU A 236 24.24 -14.65 3.43
CA LEU A 236 23.99 -13.41 2.72
C LEU A 236 22.68 -12.71 3.12
N TRP A 237 21.64 -13.49 3.42
CA TRP A 237 20.30 -12.97 3.74
C TRP A 237 19.94 -13.14 5.22
N THR A 238 20.67 -13.98 5.95
CA THR A 238 20.27 -14.43 7.29
C THR A 238 20.15 -13.28 8.29
N GLU A 239 21.04 -12.29 8.24
CA GLU A 239 20.98 -11.12 9.13
C GLU A 239 19.74 -10.27 8.86
N SER A 240 19.50 -9.87 7.59
CA SER A 240 18.33 -9.10 7.19
C SER A 240 17.01 -9.84 7.48
N LEU A 241 16.96 -11.16 7.25
CA LEU A 241 15.80 -11.98 7.58
C LEU A 241 15.57 -12.10 9.09
N THR A 242 16.65 -12.16 9.87
CA THR A 242 16.57 -12.19 11.35
C THR A 242 16.06 -10.86 11.88
N SER A 243 16.56 -9.75 11.36
CA SER A 243 16.03 -8.41 11.64
C SER A 243 14.55 -8.32 11.27
N LEU A 244 14.15 -8.67 10.03
CA LEU A 244 12.75 -8.62 9.61
C LEU A 244 11.83 -9.54 10.45
N ARG A 245 12.35 -10.65 10.98
CA ARG A 245 11.61 -11.51 11.91
C ARG A 245 11.54 -10.94 13.33
N LYS A 246 12.58 -10.23 13.78
CA LYS A 246 12.68 -9.66 15.11
C LYS A 246 12.05 -8.27 15.23
N TYR A 247 12.06 -7.46 14.19
CA TYR A 247 11.64 -6.07 14.19
C TYR A 247 10.71 -5.71 13.04
N GLY A 248 10.65 -6.54 11.98
CA GLY A 248 9.84 -6.25 10.79
C GLY A 248 10.32 -4.98 10.14
N THR A 249 9.42 -4.22 9.55
CA THR A 249 9.83 -2.99 8.87
C THR A 249 10.26 -1.90 9.84
N THR A 250 9.82 -1.92 11.12
CA THR A 250 10.12 -0.85 12.08
C THR A 250 11.60 -0.67 12.38
N ASP A 251 12.43 -1.69 12.07
CA ASP A 251 13.90 -1.60 12.16
C ASP A 251 14.47 -0.46 11.33
N LEU A 252 13.80 -0.13 10.22
CA LEU A 252 14.20 0.94 9.33
C LEU A 252 14.22 2.30 10.04
N VAL A 253 13.44 2.52 11.11
CA VAL A 253 13.53 3.79 11.87
C VAL A 253 14.96 4.00 12.37
N ALA A 254 15.56 3.00 13.01
CA ALA A 254 16.92 3.10 13.54
C ALA A 254 17.96 3.16 12.41
N ILE A 255 17.90 2.20 11.47
CA ILE A 255 18.91 2.04 10.41
C ILE A 255 19.01 3.30 9.55
N ILE A 256 17.88 3.85 9.10
CA ILE A 256 17.93 4.97 8.17
C ILE A 256 18.15 6.32 8.89
N ASN A 257 17.82 6.42 10.19
CA ASN A 257 18.13 7.60 10.98
C ASN A 257 19.65 7.76 11.16
N GLU A 258 20.34 6.65 11.44
CA GLU A 258 21.82 6.62 11.61
C GLU A 258 22.56 7.16 10.38
N ILE A 259 22.04 6.87 9.18
CA ILE A 259 22.62 7.34 7.91
C ILE A 259 22.04 8.68 7.44
N GLY A 260 21.23 9.36 8.27
CA GLY A 260 20.66 10.67 7.94
C GLY A 260 19.64 10.65 6.81
N ARG A 261 18.84 9.59 6.70
CA ARG A 261 17.83 9.37 5.65
C ARG A 261 16.38 9.28 6.16
N LEU A 262 16.12 9.39 7.46
CA LEU A 262 14.78 9.37 8.05
C LEU A 262 14.07 10.73 7.86
N PRO A 263 13.04 10.84 6.99
CA PRO A 263 12.37 12.10 6.78
C PRO A 263 11.78 12.67 8.07
N THR A 264 12.22 13.88 8.42
CA THR A 264 11.88 14.53 9.68
C THR A 264 11.42 15.96 9.44
N LYS A 265 10.34 16.37 10.10
CA LYS A 265 9.71 17.70 9.98
C LYS A 265 9.42 18.06 8.50
N ASN A 266 8.49 17.34 7.87
CA ASN A 266 8.16 17.45 6.43
C ASN A 266 9.37 17.44 5.48
N HIS A 267 10.32 16.52 5.70
CA HIS A 267 11.60 16.44 4.96
C HIS A 267 12.50 17.67 5.11
N TRP A 268 12.43 18.41 6.21
CA TRP A 268 13.42 19.45 6.50
C TRP A 268 14.83 18.85 6.65
N THR A 269 14.93 17.75 7.39
CA THR A 269 16.17 17.00 7.65
C THR A 269 15.91 15.49 7.57
N GLY A 270 16.98 14.71 7.40
CA GLY A 270 16.97 13.25 7.37
C GLY A 270 17.28 12.58 8.72
N PHE A 271 17.30 13.36 9.81
CA PHE A 271 17.64 12.88 11.14
C PHE A 271 16.61 13.37 12.17
N TYR A 272 16.16 12.46 13.04
CA TYR A 272 15.29 12.74 14.17
C TYR A 272 16.00 12.39 15.47
N GLU A 273 16.09 13.35 16.39
CA GLU A 273 16.77 13.16 17.67
C GLU A 273 16.04 12.17 18.58
N ASP A 274 14.71 12.12 18.52
CA ASP A 274 13.86 11.22 19.31
C ASP A 274 13.47 9.94 18.54
N ALA A 275 14.30 9.48 17.59
CA ALA A 275 14.01 8.28 16.80
C ALA A 275 13.85 7.02 17.67
N ASP A 276 14.57 6.92 18.78
CA ASP A 276 14.50 5.78 19.71
C ASP A 276 13.13 5.66 20.39
N ASP A 277 12.42 6.78 20.61
CA ASP A 277 11.09 6.78 21.22
C ASP A 277 10.03 6.14 20.31
N ILE A 278 10.28 6.12 19.00
CA ILE A 278 9.43 5.47 17.98
C ILE A 278 10.14 4.30 17.29
N GLY A 279 11.24 3.82 17.89
CA GLY A 279 12.16 2.85 17.31
C GLY A 279 11.74 1.39 17.49
N PRO A 280 12.49 0.44 16.90
CA PRO A 280 12.13 -0.97 16.91
C PRO A 280 12.22 -1.62 18.30
N GLU A 281 13.15 -1.21 19.16
CA GLU A 281 13.36 -1.77 20.50
C GLU A 281 12.16 -1.54 21.41
N ILE A 282 11.72 -0.29 21.56
CA ILE A 282 10.60 0.06 22.43
C ILE A 282 9.31 -0.63 21.97
N ILE A 283 9.08 -0.73 20.66
CA ILE A 283 7.93 -1.42 20.08
C ILE A 283 7.97 -2.91 20.41
N ALA A 284 9.12 -3.56 20.20
CA ALA A 284 9.29 -4.98 20.42
C ALA A 284 9.18 -5.36 21.90
N GLU A 285 9.74 -4.56 22.81
CA GLU A 285 9.80 -4.85 24.23
C GLU A 285 8.49 -4.56 24.97
N LYS A 286 7.82 -3.45 24.65
CA LYS A 286 6.66 -2.97 25.44
C LYS A 286 5.32 -3.32 24.83
N TYR A 287 5.20 -3.33 23.50
CA TYR A 287 3.89 -3.28 22.85
C TYR A 287 3.56 -4.53 22.04
N ARG A 288 4.57 -5.25 21.54
CA ARG A 288 4.34 -6.42 20.70
C ARG A 288 3.82 -7.61 21.49
N ILE A 289 2.74 -8.22 20.99
CA ILE A 289 2.11 -9.38 21.60
C ILE A 289 2.04 -10.60 20.69
N ALA A 290 2.11 -10.42 19.36
CA ALA A 290 2.11 -11.52 18.41
C ALA A 290 2.76 -11.13 17.07
N GLN A 291 2.94 -12.14 16.22
CA GLN A 291 3.49 -12.05 14.87
C GLN A 291 2.62 -12.87 13.91
N GLU A 292 2.45 -12.36 12.69
CA GLU A 292 1.68 -13.00 11.63
C GLU A 292 2.44 -13.01 10.30
N ALA A 293 2.10 -13.98 9.46
CA ALA A 293 2.58 -14.08 8.10
C ALA A 293 1.45 -13.87 7.09
N CYS A 294 1.78 -13.36 5.91
CA CYS A 294 0.90 -13.49 4.76
C CYS A 294 0.88 -14.96 4.29
N HIS A 295 -0.09 -15.30 3.44
CA HIS A 295 -0.18 -16.66 2.89
C HIS A 295 1.14 -17.12 2.25
N GLY A 296 1.57 -18.34 2.60
CA GLY A 296 2.79 -18.98 2.12
C GLY A 296 4.12 -18.34 2.57
N CYS A 297 4.11 -17.29 3.40
CA CYS A 297 5.33 -16.51 3.69
C CYS A 297 6.17 -17.11 4.82
N ALA A 298 7.45 -17.41 4.55
CA ALA A 298 8.41 -17.88 5.55
C ALA A 298 9.13 -16.77 6.34
N ILE A 299 8.83 -15.50 6.06
CA ILE A 299 9.45 -14.34 6.72
C ILE A 299 8.64 -13.92 7.95
N GLY A 300 7.32 -13.70 7.78
CA GLY A 300 6.42 -13.32 8.88
C GLY A 300 6.65 -11.91 9.43
N CYS A 301 6.89 -10.90 8.60
CA CYS A 301 7.28 -9.55 9.09
C CYS A 301 6.18 -8.75 9.81
N LYS A 302 4.92 -9.23 9.84
CA LYS A 302 3.79 -8.46 10.40
C LYS A 302 3.66 -8.73 11.89
N TYR A 303 3.49 -7.68 12.70
CA TYR A 303 3.25 -7.82 14.14
C TYR A 303 1.88 -7.36 14.56
N ILE A 304 1.50 -7.82 15.74
CA ILE A 304 0.34 -7.36 16.46
C ILE A 304 0.84 -6.66 17.73
N ILE A 305 0.42 -5.42 17.91
CA ILE A 305 0.72 -4.60 19.09
C ILE A 305 -0.53 -4.39 19.94
N ARG A 306 -0.33 -4.02 21.20
CA ARG A 306 -1.39 -3.64 22.14
C ARG A 306 -0.91 -2.54 23.07
N VAL A 307 -1.77 -1.56 23.35
CA VAL A 307 -1.55 -0.52 24.37
C VAL A 307 -2.56 -0.74 25.49
N ASN A 308 -2.10 -1.11 26.69
CA ASN A 308 -3.01 -1.60 27.73
C ASN A 308 -3.85 -0.50 28.39
N GLU A 309 -3.28 0.69 28.59
CA GLU A 309 -3.83 1.77 29.39
C GLU A 309 -3.51 3.13 28.75
N GLY A 310 -4.04 4.23 29.31
CA GLY A 310 -3.76 5.58 28.82
C GLY A 310 -4.72 6.07 27.72
N LYS A 311 -4.48 7.30 27.27
CA LYS A 311 -5.32 8.03 26.31
C LYS A 311 -5.50 7.26 24.99
N TYR A 312 -4.45 6.57 24.55
CA TYR A 312 -4.41 5.83 23.29
C TYR A 312 -4.47 4.31 23.48
N SER A 313 -5.00 3.84 24.62
CA SER A 313 -5.20 2.42 24.85
C SER A 313 -5.97 1.75 23.71
N THR A 314 -5.53 0.56 23.33
CA THR A 314 -6.15 -0.22 22.27
C THR A 314 -5.94 -1.70 22.51
N GLY A 315 -6.95 -2.50 22.15
CA GLY A 315 -6.79 -3.94 21.97
C GLY A 315 -5.77 -4.29 20.87
N PRO A 316 -5.63 -5.58 20.54
CA PRO A 316 -4.72 -6.04 19.49
C PRO A 316 -4.96 -5.34 18.15
N VAL A 317 -3.92 -4.77 17.55
CA VAL A 317 -3.94 -4.14 16.21
C VAL A 317 -2.70 -4.56 15.44
N GLY A 318 -2.82 -4.75 14.12
CA GLY A 318 -1.69 -5.09 13.27
C GLY A 318 -0.81 -3.88 12.93
N GLY A 319 0.50 -4.11 12.81
CA GLY A 319 1.49 -3.05 12.56
C GLY A 319 1.96 -2.36 13.85
N PRO A 320 2.45 -1.10 13.76
CA PRO A 320 2.60 -0.32 12.53
C PRO A 320 3.71 -0.87 11.62
N GLU A 321 3.72 -0.41 10.38
CA GLU A 321 4.90 -0.52 9.51
C GLU A 321 5.79 0.73 9.66
N TYR A 322 7.04 0.65 9.22
CA TYR A 322 7.99 1.77 9.17
C TYR A 322 7.37 3.08 8.65
N GLU A 323 6.66 2.99 7.52
CA GLU A 323 6.12 4.16 6.84
C GLU A 323 5.09 4.91 7.70
N THR A 324 4.33 4.20 8.55
CA THR A 324 3.39 4.83 9.49
C THR A 324 4.14 5.54 10.62
N LEU A 325 5.21 4.93 11.14
CA LEU A 325 6.08 5.53 12.17
C LEU A 325 6.72 6.82 11.64
N MET A 326 7.23 6.79 10.41
CA MET A 326 7.78 7.98 9.77
C MET A 326 6.69 9.03 9.55
N ALA A 327 5.55 8.66 8.96
CA ALA A 327 4.54 9.61 8.49
C ALA A 327 3.89 10.42 9.62
N PHE A 328 3.62 9.80 10.77
CA PHE A 328 2.99 10.44 11.93
C PHE A 328 3.95 10.73 13.09
N GLY A 329 5.15 10.13 13.08
CA GLY A 329 6.18 10.34 14.08
C GLY A 329 7.18 11.40 13.64
N SER A 330 8.34 10.98 13.10
CA SER A 330 9.45 11.87 12.73
C SER A 330 9.03 13.00 11.77
N ASN A 331 8.16 12.71 10.80
CA ASN A 331 7.68 13.71 9.85
C ASN A 331 6.88 14.86 10.50
N CYS A 332 6.24 14.59 11.64
CA CYS A 332 5.42 15.53 12.39
C CYS A 332 6.07 15.98 13.71
N LEU A 333 7.31 15.56 14.00
CA LEU A 333 8.00 15.72 15.29
C LEU A 333 7.20 15.20 16.49
N ASN A 334 6.55 14.06 16.32
CA ASN A 334 5.77 13.39 17.35
C ASN A 334 6.51 12.14 17.83
N ASN A 335 6.98 12.16 19.08
CA ASN A 335 7.62 11.01 19.73
C ASN A 335 6.68 10.22 20.65
N ASP A 336 5.39 10.56 20.74
CA ASP A 336 4.41 9.72 21.43
C ASP A 336 4.03 8.53 20.54
N ILE A 337 4.74 7.41 20.73
CA ILE A 337 4.54 6.17 19.99
C ILE A 337 3.12 5.60 20.11
N GLU A 338 2.44 5.81 21.24
CA GLU A 338 1.06 5.33 21.43
C GLU A 338 0.09 6.14 20.58
N SER A 339 0.30 7.45 20.46
CA SER A 339 -0.44 8.30 19.53
C SER A 339 -0.20 7.88 18.07
N VAL A 340 1.03 7.53 17.70
CA VAL A 340 1.38 7.07 16.35
C VAL A 340 0.68 5.75 16.00
N PHE A 341 0.61 4.81 16.95
CA PHE A 341 -0.20 3.60 16.81
C PHE A 341 -1.68 3.92 16.62
N HIS A 342 -2.20 4.86 17.39
CA HIS A 342 -3.59 5.29 17.27
C HIS A 342 -3.88 5.90 15.89
N LEU A 343 -3.04 6.81 15.40
CA LEU A 343 -3.16 7.44 14.09
C LEU A 343 -3.12 6.41 12.95
N GLY A 344 -2.19 5.45 13.01
CA GLY A 344 -2.13 4.32 12.08
C GLY A 344 -3.41 3.49 12.08
N LYS A 345 -3.88 3.09 13.27
CA LYS A 345 -5.14 2.37 13.45
C LYS A 345 -6.33 3.14 12.86
N ARG A 346 -6.43 4.45 13.11
CA ARG A 346 -7.52 5.26 12.55
C ARG A 346 -7.46 5.29 11.03
N CYS A 347 -6.28 5.38 10.42
CA CYS A 347 -6.14 5.29 8.96
C CYS A 347 -6.62 3.93 8.42
N ASP A 348 -6.29 2.81 9.06
CA ASP A 348 -6.82 1.49 8.67
C ASP A 348 -8.34 1.44 8.81
N LEU A 349 -8.90 1.89 9.95
CA LEU A 349 -10.34 1.87 10.19
C LEU A 349 -11.14 2.76 9.23
N LEU A 350 -10.58 3.92 8.89
CA LEU A 350 -11.19 4.89 7.98
C LEU A 350 -10.91 4.58 6.50
N GLY A 351 -9.93 3.73 6.21
CA GLY A 351 -9.49 3.37 4.86
C GLY A 351 -8.69 4.48 4.18
N MET A 352 -7.56 4.88 4.76
CA MET A 352 -6.64 5.89 4.22
C MET A 352 -5.19 5.42 4.16
N ASP A 353 -4.43 5.97 3.20
CA ASP A 353 -2.97 5.84 3.15
C ASP A 353 -2.32 6.59 4.33
N THR A 354 -1.57 5.87 5.18
CA THR A 354 -0.85 6.49 6.31
C THR A 354 0.23 7.45 5.84
N ILE A 355 0.93 7.14 4.73
CA ILE A 355 2.01 7.98 4.19
C ILE A 355 1.43 9.32 3.76
N SER A 356 0.48 9.28 2.82
CA SER A 356 -0.08 10.51 2.24
C SER A 356 -0.85 11.32 3.29
N CYS A 357 -1.54 10.66 4.23
CA CYS A 357 -2.21 11.35 5.33
C CYS A 357 -1.22 12.07 6.26
N GLY A 358 -0.21 11.37 6.78
CA GLY A 358 0.79 11.96 7.68
C GLY A 358 1.64 13.02 6.99
N LYS A 359 2.02 12.82 5.72
CA LYS A 359 2.72 13.83 4.91
C LYS A 359 1.86 15.08 4.68
N THR A 360 0.56 14.91 4.44
CA THR A 360 -0.36 16.05 4.28
C THR A 360 -0.54 16.84 5.58
N ILE A 361 -0.56 16.14 6.72
CA ILE A 361 -0.61 16.79 8.03
C ILE A 361 0.70 17.51 8.37
N GLY A 362 1.86 16.87 8.13
CA GLY A 362 3.16 17.51 8.31
C GLY A 362 3.34 18.74 7.41
N PHE A 363 2.84 18.70 6.17
CA PHE A 363 2.75 19.88 5.30
C PHE A 363 1.93 21.01 5.94
N ALA A 364 0.76 20.70 6.49
CA ALA A 364 -0.08 21.71 7.16
C ALA A 364 0.60 22.30 8.40
N MET A 365 1.29 21.48 9.20
CA MET A 365 2.09 21.95 10.35
C MET A 365 3.20 22.91 9.89
N GLU A 366 3.88 22.62 8.78
CA GLU A 366 4.90 23.53 8.26
C GLU A 366 4.29 24.84 7.76
N LEU A 367 3.18 24.81 7.03
CA LEU A 367 2.49 26.04 6.62
C LEU A 367 2.05 26.90 7.81
N TYR A 368 1.66 26.26 8.92
CA TYR A 368 1.30 26.93 10.16
C TYR A 368 2.52 27.58 10.82
N GLU A 369 3.64 26.86 10.94
CA GLU A 369 4.91 27.41 11.44
C GLU A 369 5.39 28.63 10.62
N GLN A 370 5.20 28.58 9.30
CA GLN A 370 5.59 29.67 8.39
C GLN A 370 4.59 30.83 8.36
N GLY A 371 3.47 30.73 9.08
CA GLY A 371 2.41 31.74 9.13
C GLY A 371 1.64 31.89 7.81
N ILE A 372 1.70 30.90 6.92
CA ILE A 372 0.95 30.85 5.66
C ILE A 372 -0.51 30.52 5.94
N ILE A 373 -0.76 29.64 6.91
CA ILE A 373 -2.09 29.38 7.47
C ILE A 373 -2.09 29.73 8.95
N SER A 374 -3.24 30.17 9.46
CA SER A 374 -3.47 30.44 10.88
C SER A 374 -4.38 29.39 11.50
N ALA A 375 -4.51 29.40 12.83
CA ALA A 375 -5.46 28.54 13.53
C ALA A 375 -6.89 28.76 13.02
N LYS A 376 -7.24 29.99 12.64
CA LYS A 376 -8.55 30.30 12.07
C LYS A 376 -8.79 29.59 10.73
N ASP A 377 -7.76 29.46 9.91
CA ASP A 377 -7.85 28.76 8.62
C ASP A 377 -7.92 27.23 8.82
N ALA A 378 -7.35 26.74 9.92
CA ALA A 378 -7.32 25.33 10.32
C ALA A 378 -8.43 24.95 11.32
N ASP A 379 -9.63 25.52 11.21
CA ASP A 379 -10.79 25.23 12.09
C ASP A 379 -10.56 25.44 13.61
N GLY A 380 -9.59 26.26 13.99
CA GLY A 380 -9.19 26.50 15.38
C GLY A 380 -8.12 25.55 15.92
N LEU A 381 -7.61 24.63 15.10
CA LEU A 381 -6.58 23.68 15.50
C LEU A 381 -5.23 24.37 15.72
N ASP A 382 -4.52 23.91 16.74
CA ASP A 382 -3.11 24.24 16.95
C ASP A 382 -2.24 23.24 16.19
N LEU A 383 -1.76 23.63 15.01
CA LEU A 383 -0.90 22.82 14.16
C LEU A 383 0.59 23.00 14.47
N SER A 384 0.92 23.33 15.72
CA SER A 384 2.31 23.28 16.18
C SER A 384 2.88 21.87 16.04
N TRP A 385 4.15 21.78 15.66
CA TRP A 385 4.86 20.51 15.52
C TRP A 385 4.76 19.65 16.80
N GLY A 386 4.57 18.35 16.63
CA GLY A 386 4.43 17.39 17.72
C GLY A 386 3.04 17.34 18.37
N ASN A 387 2.09 18.21 18.00
CA ASN A 387 0.74 18.17 18.56
C ASN A 387 -0.06 16.96 18.03
N ASP A 388 -0.07 15.87 18.79
CA ASP A 388 -0.75 14.61 18.51
C ASP A 388 -2.28 14.76 18.44
N GLU A 389 -2.88 15.57 19.31
CA GLU A 389 -4.33 15.81 19.33
C GLU A 389 -4.84 16.42 18.02
N ALA A 390 -4.12 17.41 17.51
CA ALA A 390 -4.44 18.01 16.22
C ALA A 390 -4.30 17.02 15.07
N GLN A 391 -3.30 16.12 15.11
CA GLN A 391 -3.15 15.06 14.12
C GLN A 391 -4.36 14.10 14.14
N VAL A 392 -4.80 13.68 15.33
CA VAL A 392 -5.94 12.77 15.50
C VAL A 392 -7.22 13.41 14.96
N GLU A 393 -7.46 14.69 15.28
CA GLU A 393 -8.63 15.41 14.77
C GLU A 393 -8.58 15.59 13.25
N LEU A 394 -7.41 15.90 12.68
CA LEU A 394 -7.26 16.03 11.22
C LEU A 394 -7.50 14.71 10.50
N VAL A 395 -7.02 13.57 11.02
CA VAL A 395 -7.30 12.25 10.42
C VAL A 395 -8.81 12.02 10.28
N GLU A 396 -9.59 12.33 11.31
CA GLU A 396 -11.05 12.22 11.28
C GLU A 396 -11.70 13.19 10.28
N LYS A 397 -11.30 14.47 10.32
CA LYS A 397 -11.81 15.51 9.42
C LYS A 397 -11.49 15.22 7.96
N ILE A 398 -10.32 14.69 7.66
CA ILE A 398 -9.89 14.29 6.30
C ILE A 398 -10.80 13.17 5.80
N ALA A 399 -10.98 12.10 6.57
CA ALA A 399 -11.80 10.97 6.16
C ALA A 399 -13.25 11.36 5.89
N LYS A 400 -13.77 12.34 6.63
CA LYS A 400 -15.15 12.86 6.51
C LYS A 400 -15.27 14.04 5.55
N ARG A 401 -14.16 14.58 5.04
CA ARG A 401 -14.10 15.83 4.27
C ARG A 401 -14.81 16.99 4.98
N GLU A 402 -14.43 17.25 6.22
CA GLU A 402 -15.03 18.29 7.06
C GLU A 402 -14.07 19.46 7.29
N GLY A 403 -14.54 20.69 7.03
CA GLY A 403 -13.78 21.92 7.26
C GLY A 403 -12.43 21.90 6.54
N PHE A 404 -11.34 22.17 7.28
CA PHE A 404 -9.97 22.12 6.75
C PHE A 404 -9.59 20.73 6.21
N GLY A 405 -10.20 19.66 6.75
CA GLY A 405 -10.00 18.29 6.28
C GLY A 405 -10.47 18.03 4.85
N ASP A 406 -11.47 18.75 4.33
CA ASP A 406 -11.89 18.61 2.92
C ASP A 406 -10.79 19.05 1.95
N MET A 407 -10.09 20.13 2.29
CA MET A 407 -8.97 20.61 1.49
C MET A 407 -7.82 19.61 1.53
N LEU A 408 -7.44 19.14 2.73
CA LEU A 408 -6.34 18.18 2.91
C LEU A 408 -6.64 16.82 2.27
N ALA A 409 -7.89 16.38 2.22
CA ALA A 409 -8.32 15.15 1.56
C ALA A 409 -7.98 15.08 0.05
N ASN A 410 -7.46 16.16 -0.54
CA ASN A 410 -7.00 16.20 -1.92
C ASN A 410 -5.48 16.04 -2.09
N GLY A 411 -4.73 15.84 -1.00
CA GLY A 411 -3.28 15.67 -0.98
C GLY A 411 -2.52 16.99 -1.08
N VAL A 412 -1.21 16.95 -0.83
CA VAL A 412 -0.38 18.15 -0.67
C VAL A 412 -0.36 19.04 -1.92
N ARG A 413 -0.37 18.45 -3.12
CA ARG A 413 -0.35 19.21 -4.38
C ARG A 413 -1.58 20.10 -4.51
N LYS A 414 -2.77 19.51 -4.42
CA LYS A 414 -4.04 20.23 -4.61
C LYS A 414 -4.35 21.13 -3.43
N ALA A 415 -3.97 20.73 -2.21
CA ALA A 415 -4.08 21.59 -1.03
C ALA A 415 -3.20 22.84 -1.19
N ALA A 416 -1.95 22.70 -1.62
CA ALA A 416 -1.06 23.83 -1.88
C ALA A 416 -1.58 24.77 -2.98
N GLU A 417 -2.14 24.21 -4.07
CA GLU A 417 -2.80 24.98 -5.13
C GLU A 417 -4.00 25.79 -4.60
N ALA A 418 -4.81 25.18 -3.73
CA ALA A 418 -5.98 25.83 -3.13
C ALA A 418 -5.62 26.94 -2.12
N ILE A 419 -4.58 26.73 -1.31
CA ILE A 419 -4.07 27.71 -0.35
C ILE A 419 -3.41 28.89 -1.09
N GLY A 420 -2.67 28.59 -2.16
CA GLY A 420 -1.97 29.60 -2.96
C GLY A 420 -0.73 30.19 -2.27
N GLY A 421 -0.25 31.32 -2.79
CA GLY A 421 0.96 31.98 -2.29
C GLY A 421 2.20 31.08 -2.39
N GLU A 422 2.95 30.97 -1.30
CA GLU A 422 4.19 30.17 -1.23
C GLU A 422 3.96 28.73 -0.73
N ALA A 423 2.71 28.30 -0.55
CA ALA A 423 2.40 26.97 -0.02
C ALA A 423 3.03 25.82 -0.85
N TRP A 424 3.12 26.00 -2.17
CA TRP A 424 3.70 25.00 -3.09
C TRP A 424 5.15 24.61 -2.74
N ARG A 425 5.92 25.48 -2.05
CA ARG A 425 7.30 25.20 -1.66
C ARG A 425 7.43 24.06 -0.65
N TYR A 426 6.38 23.85 0.14
CA TYR A 426 6.36 22.89 1.24
C TYR A 426 5.66 21.57 0.84
N ALA A 427 5.11 21.49 -0.36
CA ALA A 427 4.42 20.30 -0.86
C ALA A 427 5.44 19.27 -1.43
N VAL A 428 5.90 18.35 -0.57
CA VAL A 428 6.89 17.33 -0.95
C VAL A 428 6.23 16.16 -1.70
N HIS A 429 6.23 16.22 -3.03
CA HIS A 429 5.60 15.20 -3.87
C HIS A 429 6.31 15.01 -5.22
N VAL A 430 6.03 13.90 -5.90
CA VAL A 430 6.28 13.74 -7.35
C VAL A 430 5.00 13.27 -8.04
N LYS A 431 4.62 13.94 -9.14
CA LYS A 431 3.35 13.73 -9.87
C LYS A 431 2.08 13.89 -9.00
N GLY A 432 2.21 14.54 -7.84
CA GLY A 432 1.14 14.75 -6.85
C GLY A 432 1.04 13.70 -5.76
N LEU A 433 1.80 12.60 -5.84
CA LEU A 433 1.88 11.60 -4.76
C LEU A 433 2.96 12.03 -3.76
N GLU A 434 2.60 12.09 -2.49
CA GLU A 434 3.48 12.48 -1.39
C GLU A 434 4.72 11.57 -1.34
N ALA A 435 5.91 12.11 -1.00
CA ALA A 435 7.10 11.27 -0.88
C ALA A 435 6.98 10.28 0.29
N SER A 436 7.38 9.02 0.06
CA SER A 436 7.45 8.00 1.12
C SER A 436 8.61 8.25 2.08
N GLY A 437 8.85 7.33 3.03
CA GLY A 437 9.87 7.45 4.07
C GLY A 437 11.31 7.28 3.60
N GLN A 438 11.72 7.94 2.53
CA GLN A 438 13.12 7.91 2.10
C GLN A 438 13.55 9.33 1.72
N ASP A 439 14.58 9.85 2.39
CA ASP A 439 15.16 11.13 2.00
C ASP A 439 16.11 10.97 0.80
N PRO A 440 15.76 11.52 -0.38
CA PRO A 440 16.60 11.33 -1.57
C PRO A 440 17.93 12.10 -1.50
N ARG A 441 18.10 13.05 -0.56
CA ARG A 441 19.36 13.81 -0.42
C ARG A 441 20.50 12.93 0.07
N ALA A 442 20.20 11.87 0.82
CA ALA A 442 21.16 10.92 1.36
C ALA A 442 21.26 9.62 0.52
N HIS A 443 20.51 9.50 -0.57
CA HIS A 443 20.55 8.32 -1.45
C HIS A 443 20.10 8.66 -2.88
N GLN A 444 21.05 8.76 -3.81
CA GLN A 444 20.78 9.30 -5.15
C GLN A 444 19.81 8.45 -6.00
N SER A 445 19.84 7.13 -5.87
CA SER A 445 18.91 6.25 -6.59
C SER A 445 17.46 6.38 -6.11
N ILE A 446 17.24 6.73 -4.84
CA ILE A 446 15.90 7.04 -4.31
C ILE A 446 15.37 8.31 -4.97
N GLY A 447 16.21 9.34 -5.10
CA GLY A 447 15.84 10.57 -5.81
C GLY A 447 15.41 10.28 -7.25
N LEU A 448 16.17 9.44 -7.95
CA LEU A 448 15.81 9.03 -9.31
C LEU A 448 14.55 8.15 -9.34
N THR A 449 14.42 7.20 -8.41
CA THR A 449 13.22 6.36 -8.22
C THR A 449 11.99 7.24 -8.09
N TYR A 450 11.99 8.25 -7.21
CA TYR A 450 10.84 9.15 -7.08
C TYR A 450 10.56 9.94 -8.36
N ALA A 451 11.60 10.42 -9.05
CA ALA A 451 11.45 11.20 -10.28
C ALA A 451 10.82 10.37 -11.41
N THR A 452 11.30 9.14 -11.65
CA THR A 452 10.90 8.31 -12.80
C THR A 452 9.66 7.46 -12.54
N ASN A 453 9.42 7.06 -11.29
CA ASN A 453 8.36 6.11 -10.95
C ASN A 453 7.00 6.47 -11.56
N VAL A 454 6.40 5.47 -12.21
CA VAL A 454 5.16 5.55 -12.99
C VAL A 454 3.95 6.06 -12.19
N ARG A 455 3.94 5.89 -10.86
CA ARG A 455 2.82 6.31 -9.99
C ARG A 455 3.10 7.53 -9.12
N GLY A 456 4.33 8.07 -9.10
CA GLY A 456 4.74 9.21 -8.27
C GLY A 456 5.81 8.85 -7.22
N ALA A 457 5.98 9.69 -6.19
CA ALA A 457 7.06 9.54 -5.20
C ALA A 457 6.86 8.33 -4.25
N ASP A 458 7.22 7.16 -4.73
CA ASP A 458 7.06 5.90 -4.01
C ASP A 458 8.31 5.00 -4.14
N HIS A 459 8.69 4.35 -3.03
CA HIS A 459 9.90 3.52 -2.97
C HIS A 459 9.69 2.08 -3.46
N LEU A 460 8.45 1.56 -3.44
CA LEU A 460 8.16 0.14 -3.68
C LEU A 460 8.18 -0.27 -5.16
N ARG A 461 8.73 0.56 -6.05
CA ARG A 461 8.84 0.25 -7.49
C ARG A 461 10.26 0.05 -7.98
N SER A 462 11.25 0.61 -7.31
CA SER A 462 12.64 0.54 -7.78
C SER A 462 13.69 0.82 -6.69
N ILE A 463 13.33 0.66 -5.41
CA ILE A 463 14.32 0.72 -4.34
C ILE A 463 15.36 -0.39 -4.52
N SER A 464 16.65 -0.01 -4.54
CA SER A 464 17.72 -0.98 -4.73
C SER A 464 18.30 -1.42 -3.40
N CYS A 465 17.95 -2.63 -2.98
CA CYS A 465 18.57 -3.26 -1.82
C CYS A 465 20.06 -3.60 -2.05
N VAL A 466 20.53 -3.61 -3.32
CA VAL A 466 21.91 -3.99 -3.66
C VAL A 466 22.93 -2.97 -3.13
N GLU A 467 22.68 -1.70 -3.42
CA GLU A 467 23.52 -0.59 -2.95
C GLU A 467 23.17 -0.18 -1.51
N GLU A 468 21.91 -0.34 -1.11
CA GLU A 468 21.46 0.02 0.24
C GLU A 468 22.06 -0.89 1.32
N LEU A 469 22.10 -2.20 1.08
CA LEU A 469 22.64 -3.18 2.02
C LEU A 469 24.10 -3.55 1.72
N GLY A 470 24.70 -2.96 0.68
CA GLY A 470 26.11 -3.11 0.39
C GLY A 470 26.50 -4.52 -0.05
N TYR A 471 25.90 -5.05 -1.14
CA TYR A 471 26.21 -6.38 -1.67
C TYR A 471 27.21 -6.36 -2.85
N PRO A 472 28.54 -6.35 -2.61
CA PRO A 472 29.53 -6.12 -3.67
C PRO A 472 29.57 -7.22 -4.72
N GLU A 473 29.39 -8.49 -4.32
CA GLU A 473 29.40 -9.60 -5.27
C GLU A 473 28.18 -9.57 -6.18
N ILE A 474 27.01 -9.21 -5.65
CA ILE A 474 25.79 -9.04 -6.44
C ILE A 474 25.94 -7.84 -7.37
N ALA A 475 26.46 -6.72 -6.88
CA ALA A 475 26.70 -5.53 -7.69
C ALA A 475 27.65 -5.83 -8.86
N ALA A 476 28.76 -6.53 -8.59
CA ALA A 476 29.71 -6.96 -9.59
C ALA A 476 29.11 -7.92 -10.63
N ALA A 477 28.27 -8.86 -10.18
CA ALA A 477 27.62 -9.83 -11.06
C ALA A 477 26.55 -9.19 -11.95
N ARG A 478 25.76 -8.25 -11.43
CA ARG A 478 24.68 -7.58 -12.18
C ARG A 478 25.17 -6.45 -13.07
N PHE A 479 26.07 -5.61 -12.57
CA PHE A 479 26.43 -4.35 -13.22
C PHE A 479 27.84 -4.33 -13.84
N GLY A 480 28.69 -5.29 -13.44
CA GLY A 480 30.09 -5.40 -13.85
C GLY A 480 31.06 -5.07 -12.71
N LYS A 481 32.16 -5.83 -12.62
CA LYS A 481 33.20 -5.66 -11.58
C LYS A 481 33.82 -4.26 -11.58
N ASP A 482 33.95 -3.65 -12.75
CA ASP A 482 34.50 -2.30 -12.96
C ASP A 482 33.57 -1.19 -12.45
N LYS A 483 32.29 -1.48 -12.23
CA LYS A 483 31.27 -0.52 -11.77
C LYS A 483 30.82 -0.73 -10.33
N ALA A 484 31.10 -1.90 -9.74
CA ALA A 484 30.53 -2.34 -8.47
C ALA A 484 30.72 -1.30 -7.36
N ASP A 485 31.94 -0.81 -7.15
CA ASP A 485 32.24 0.16 -6.08
C ASP A 485 31.45 1.47 -6.25
N VAL A 486 31.31 1.96 -7.48
CA VAL A 486 30.57 3.19 -7.78
C VAL A 486 29.06 2.98 -7.68
N VAL A 487 28.56 1.78 -8.02
CA VAL A 487 27.16 1.40 -7.82
C VAL A 487 26.83 1.32 -6.33
N LEU A 488 27.74 0.81 -5.49
CA LEU A 488 27.52 0.72 -4.04
C LEU A 488 27.64 2.06 -3.32
N ASP A 489 28.29 3.05 -3.90
CA ASP A 489 28.30 4.41 -3.35
C ASP A 489 26.92 5.06 -3.53
N ILE A 490 26.11 5.03 -2.47
CA ILE A 490 24.73 5.58 -2.44
C ILE A 490 24.67 7.10 -2.72
N MET A 491 25.79 7.82 -2.56
CA MET A 491 25.89 9.26 -2.82
C MET A 491 26.34 9.57 -4.26
N SER A 492 26.88 8.59 -4.98
CA SER A 492 27.26 8.76 -6.37
C SER A 492 26.02 8.83 -7.27
N PRO A 493 25.91 9.78 -8.21
CA PRO A 493 24.86 9.75 -9.23
C PRO A 493 25.24 8.81 -10.40
N VAL A 494 26.48 8.33 -10.46
CA VAL A 494 27.00 7.56 -11.59
C VAL A 494 26.39 6.16 -11.58
N HIS A 495 25.95 5.68 -12.76
CA HIS A 495 25.28 4.39 -12.97
C HIS A 495 23.92 4.20 -12.28
N LYS A 496 23.41 5.16 -11.49
CA LYS A 496 22.11 5.02 -10.80
C LYS A 496 20.92 4.87 -11.75
N GLY A 497 21.00 5.43 -12.96
CA GLY A 497 20.01 5.15 -14.01
C GLY A 497 19.94 3.68 -14.41
N GLN A 498 21.08 2.99 -14.46
CA GLN A 498 21.13 1.55 -14.74
C GLN A 498 20.59 0.74 -13.54
N VAL A 499 20.90 1.17 -12.31
CA VAL A 499 20.40 0.53 -11.09
C VAL A 499 18.88 0.65 -11.00
N VAL A 500 18.34 1.86 -11.15
CA VAL A 500 16.89 2.10 -11.09
C VAL A 500 16.17 1.34 -12.19
N TRP A 501 16.69 1.34 -13.43
CA TRP A 501 16.11 0.57 -14.52
C TRP A 501 16.10 -0.95 -14.23
N ASP A 502 17.20 -1.53 -13.74
CA ASP A 502 17.26 -2.95 -13.35
C ASP A 502 16.25 -3.29 -12.25
N MET A 503 16.06 -2.38 -11.27
CA MET A 503 15.06 -2.56 -10.23
C MET A 503 13.63 -2.39 -10.76
N GLU A 504 13.35 -1.43 -11.63
CA GLU A 504 12.03 -1.24 -12.24
C GLU A 504 11.60 -2.50 -13.01
N ASP A 505 12.51 -3.09 -13.78
CA ASP A 505 12.26 -4.35 -14.51
C ASP A 505 12.03 -5.51 -13.55
N LEU A 506 12.83 -5.63 -12.47
CA LEU A 506 12.67 -6.68 -11.46
C LEU A 506 11.33 -6.58 -10.73
N TYR A 507 10.90 -5.39 -10.33
CA TYR A 507 9.65 -5.17 -9.60
C TYR A 507 8.41 -5.23 -10.51
N ALA A 508 8.59 -5.21 -11.83
CA ALA A 508 7.51 -5.44 -12.80
C ALA A 508 7.13 -6.92 -12.96
N ILE A 509 8.05 -7.83 -12.60
CA ILE A 509 7.86 -9.29 -12.60
C ILE A 509 7.32 -9.73 -11.24
#